data_AF-I4YP11-F1
#
_entry.id   AF-I4YP11-F1
#
_cell.length_a   1.000
_cell.length_b   1.000
_cell.length_c   1.000
_cell.angle_alpha   90.00
_cell.angle_beta   90.00
_cell.angle_gamma   90.00
#
_symmetry.space_group_name_H-M   'P 1'
#
loop_
_entity.id
_entity.type
_entity.pdbx_description
1 polymer ?
#
loop_
_entity_poly.entity_id
_entity_poly.type
_entity_poly.pdbx_seq_one_letter_code
_entity_poly.pdbx_strand_id
1 'polypeptide(L)'
;MSFICEDVGTTKRKKMTKTRALKIWEAHKGICVTCKQVIDATREDWFIEHIRALELGGKDEDPNCGPAHMSCKKDKDAADHSAAAQAKRRKAHHLGIKDPNRKRIPQPPRAPKREGKKPLPPRPLFQKAS
;
A
#
# COMPACT_ATOMS: atom_id res chain seq x y z
N MET A 1 -6.05 29.05 8.02
CA MET A 1 -6.17 27.58 8.00
C MET A 1 -4.78 26.99 8.02
N SER A 2 -4.32 26.60 9.21
CA SER A 2 -2.96 26.15 9.47
C SER A 2 -2.77 24.78 8.83
N PHE A 3 -2.02 24.71 7.74
CA PHE A 3 -1.58 23.44 7.11
C PHE A 3 -0.49 22.78 7.95
N ILE A 4 -0.79 22.49 9.21
CA ILE A 4 0.08 21.65 10.04
C ILE A 4 -0.23 20.23 9.58
N CYS A 5 0.58 19.71 8.65
CA CYS A 5 0.64 18.28 8.37
C CYS A 5 1.16 17.60 9.64
N GLU A 6 0.25 17.31 10.56
CA GLU A 6 0.56 16.57 11.79
C GLU A 6 1.31 15.30 11.41
N ASP A 7 2.46 15.12 12.06
CA ASP A 7 3.23 13.91 11.88
C ASP A 7 2.52 12.78 12.61
N VAL A 8 1.81 11.94 11.84
CA VAL A 8 1.38 10.61 12.30
C VAL A 8 2.62 9.72 12.37
N GLY A 9 3.52 10.05 13.32
CA GLY A 9 4.72 9.29 13.59
C GLY A 9 4.38 7.82 13.86
N THR A 10 5.37 6.93 13.71
CA THR A 10 5.18 5.51 13.96
C THR A 10 4.68 5.28 15.38
N THR A 11 3.47 4.76 15.53
CA THR A 11 2.90 4.46 16.85
C THR A 11 3.80 3.47 17.60
N LYS A 12 4.12 3.78 18.87
CA LYS A 12 4.97 2.91 19.69
C LYS A 12 4.28 1.56 19.93
N ARG A 13 4.94 0.48 19.50
CA ARG A 13 4.47 -0.90 19.72
C ARG A 13 4.60 -1.29 21.20
N LYS A 14 3.51 -1.77 21.79
CA LYS A 14 3.46 -2.42 23.10
C LYS A 14 3.89 -3.88 22.97
N LYS A 15 4.34 -4.45 24.09
CA LYS A 15 4.70 -5.88 24.14
C LYS A 15 3.49 -6.75 23.82
N MET A 16 3.68 -7.75 22.96
CA MET A 16 2.68 -8.79 22.73
C MET A 16 2.79 -9.83 23.84
N THR A 17 1.80 -9.90 24.72
CA THR A 17 1.71 -10.93 25.78
C THR A 17 0.96 -12.15 25.24
N LYS A 18 1.19 -13.33 25.85
CA LYS A 18 0.46 -14.55 25.50
C LYS A 18 -1.06 -14.38 25.61
N THR A 19 -1.52 -13.71 26.67
CA THR A 19 -2.94 -13.40 26.90
C THR A 19 -3.53 -12.50 25.82
N ARG A 20 -2.79 -11.46 25.40
CA ARG A 20 -3.22 -10.56 24.32
C ARG A 20 -3.29 -11.30 22.98
N ALA A 21 -2.29 -12.14 22.68
CA ALA A 21 -2.27 -12.95 21.47
C ALA A 21 -3.46 -13.93 21.41
N LEU A 22 -3.76 -14.62 22.51
CA LEU A 22 -4.91 -15.53 22.58
C LEU A 22 -6.23 -14.79 22.35
N LYS A 23 -6.43 -13.65 23.02
CA LYS A 23 -7.63 -12.82 22.86
C LYS A 23 -7.83 -12.37 21.42
N ILE A 24 -6.77 -11.94 20.75
CA ILE A 24 -6.82 -11.53 19.34
C ILE A 24 -7.12 -12.73 18.44
N TRP A 25 -6.49 -13.88 18.70
CA TRP A 25 -6.74 -15.11 17.95
C TRP A 25 -8.21 -15.53 18.02
N GLU A 26 -8.79 -15.55 19.22
CA GLU A 26 -10.20 -15.92 19.46
C GLU A 26 -11.16 -14.95 18.77
N ALA A 27 -10.88 -13.64 18.82
CA ALA A 27 -11.69 -12.62 18.15
C ALA A 27 -11.75 -12.82 16.63
N HIS A 28 -10.65 -13.28 16.03
CA HIS A 28 -10.54 -13.54 14.59
C HIS A 28 -10.84 -14.99 14.20
N LYS A 29 -11.15 -15.86 15.15
CA LYS A 29 -11.48 -17.28 14.95
C LYS A 29 -10.42 -18.03 14.13
N GLY A 30 -9.14 -17.67 14.31
CA GLY A 30 -8.02 -18.27 13.58
C GLY A 30 -7.99 -17.99 12.06
N ILE A 31 -8.66 -16.93 11.61
CA ILE A 31 -8.67 -16.53 10.19
C ILE A 31 -7.58 -15.51 9.93
N CYS A 32 -6.75 -15.76 8.93
CA CYS A 32 -5.70 -14.84 8.52
C CYS A 32 -6.29 -13.50 8.06
N VAL A 33 -5.84 -12.38 8.66
CA VAL A 33 -6.32 -11.04 8.28
C VAL A 33 -5.88 -10.59 6.89
N THR A 34 -4.82 -11.18 6.34
CA THR A 34 -4.26 -10.83 5.04
C THR A 34 -4.93 -11.61 3.90
N CYS A 35 -4.90 -12.95 3.95
CA CYS A 35 -5.45 -13.80 2.87
C CYS A 35 -6.89 -14.29 3.15
N LYS A 36 -7.43 -14.07 4.35
CA LYS A 36 -8.78 -14.50 4.77
C LYS A 36 -9.00 -16.02 4.80
N GLN A 37 -7.93 -16.80 4.75
CA GLN A 37 -7.99 -18.26 4.91
C GLN A 37 -7.83 -18.65 6.39
N VAL A 38 -8.36 -19.81 6.75
CA VAL A 38 -8.18 -20.39 8.09
C VAL A 38 -6.72 -20.80 8.23
N ILE A 39 -6.12 -20.47 9.37
CA ILE A 39 -4.77 -20.85 9.74
C ILE A 39 -4.85 -22.16 10.54
N ASP A 40 -4.10 -23.18 10.14
CA ASP A 40 -3.90 -24.36 10.98
C ASP A 40 -2.81 -24.08 12.01
N ALA A 41 -3.19 -23.53 13.16
CA ALA A 41 -2.26 -23.13 14.23
C ALA A 41 -1.38 -24.26 14.78
N THR A 42 -1.70 -25.53 14.49
CA THR A 42 -0.93 -26.68 14.94
C THR A 42 0.15 -27.11 13.95
N ARG A 43 0.01 -26.74 12.67
CA ARG A 43 0.91 -27.15 11.59
C ARG A 43 1.60 -25.98 10.88
N GLU A 44 1.02 -24.80 10.93
CA GLU A 44 1.49 -23.62 10.22
C GLU A 44 2.05 -22.58 11.18
N ASP A 45 3.15 -21.94 10.78
CA ASP A 45 3.70 -20.80 11.51
C ASP A 45 2.86 -19.54 11.27
N TRP A 46 2.47 -18.90 12.36
CA TRP A 46 1.66 -17.68 12.33
C TRP A 46 2.16 -16.63 13.32
N PHE A 47 1.78 -15.39 13.08
CA PHE A 47 2.12 -14.24 13.92
C PHE A 47 0.92 -13.30 14.07
N ILE A 48 0.93 -12.47 15.12
CA ILE A 48 -0.06 -11.39 15.28
C ILE A 48 0.42 -10.16 14.51
N GLU A 49 -0.26 -9.87 13.41
CA GLU A 49 0.09 -8.81 12.48
C GLU A 49 -0.85 -7.61 12.63
N HIS A 50 -0.32 -6.40 12.40
CA HIS A 50 -1.11 -5.17 12.43
C HIS A 50 -1.85 -5.00 11.10
N ILE A 51 -3.18 -5.00 11.08
CA ILE A 51 -4.00 -4.86 9.85
C ILE A 51 -3.58 -3.61 9.07
N ARG A 52 -3.47 -2.47 9.76
CA ARG A 52 -2.82 -1.26 9.26
C ARG A 52 -1.44 -1.12 9.92
N ALA A 53 -0.38 -1.03 9.12
CA ALA A 53 0.97 -0.86 9.61
C ALA A 53 1.13 0.39 10.49
N LEU A 54 1.94 0.26 11.55
CA LEU A 54 2.25 1.35 12.48
C LEU A 54 2.94 2.53 11.78
N GLU A 55 3.77 2.26 10.76
CA GLU A 55 4.46 3.29 9.96
C GLU A 55 3.51 4.07 9.02
N LEU A 56 2.29 3.56 8.80
CA LEU A 56 1.26 4.15 7.95
C LEU A 56 0.10 4.74 8.79
N GLY A 57 0.39 5.13 10.03
CA GLY A 57 -0.59 5.68 10.97
C GLY A 57 -1.53 4.61 11.55
N GLY A 58 -1.12 3.34 11.55
CA GLY A 58 -1.80 2.28 12.28
C GLY A 58 -1.67 2.48 13.79
N LYS A 59 -2.71 2.11 14.53
CA LYS A 59 -2.70 2.12 16.00
C LYS A 59 -2.26 0.76 16.54
N ASP A 60 -1.53 0.74 17.64
CA ASP A 60 -1.24 -0.51 18.36
C ASP A 60 -2.36 -0.86 19.35
N GLU A 61 -3.55 -1.07 18.79
CA GLU A 61 -4.77 -1.46 19.51
C GLU A 61 -5.18 -2.87 19.04
N ASP A 62 -5.73 -3.68 19.94
CA ASP A 62 -6.24 -5.03 19.63
C ASP A 62 -7.12 -5.11 18.36
N PRO A 63 -8.07 -4.19 18.08
CA PRO A 63 -8.86 -4.23 16.84
C PRO A 63 -8.05 -4.00 15.55
N ASN A 64 -6.84 -3.44 15.64
CA ASN A 64 -5.94 -3.32 14.50
C ASN A 64 -4.94 -4.48 14.42
N CYS A 65 -5.10 -5.53 15.23
CA CYS A 65 -4.24 -6.69 15.23
C CYS A 65 -5.06 -7.93 14.86
N GLY A 66 -4.46 -8.86 14.12
CA GLY A 66 -5.06 -10.16 13.87
C GLY A 66 -4.02 -11.20 13.48
N PRO A 67 -4.39 -12.49 13.50
CA PRO A 67 -3.46 -13.54 13.14
C PRO A 67 -3.17 -13.53 11.64
N ALA A 68 -1.94 -13.86 11.25
CA ALA A 68 -1.52 -13.98 9.86
C ALA A 68 -0.49 -15.09 9.69
N HIS A 69 -0.52 -15.77 8.54
CA HIS A 69 0.54 -16.70 8.15
C HIS A 69 1.88 -15.95 8.04
N MET A 70 2.99 -16.63 8.34
CA MET A 70 4.32 -16.05 8.22
C MET A 70 4.67 -15.60 6.79
N SER A 71 4.19 -16.33 5.77
CA SER A 71 4.35 -15.94 4.36
C SER A 71 3.59 -14.64 4.05
N CYS A 72 2.30 -14.58 4.40
CA CYS A 72 1.46 -13.41 4.20
C CYS A 72 2.01 -12.17 4.93
N LYS A 73 2.58 -12.35 6.12
CA LYS A 73 3.25 -11.29 6.87
C LYS A 73 4.41 -10.71 6.07
N LYS A 74 5.30 -11.54 5.52
CA LYS A 74 6.48 -11.10 4.77
C LYS A 74 6.09 -10.23 3.56
N ASP A 75 5.09 -10.66 2.80
CA ASP A 75 4.63 -9.92 1.63
C ASP A 75 3.98 -8.59 2.02
N LYS A 76 3.18 -8.61 3.08
CA LYS A 76 2.56 -7.40 3.64
C LYS A 76 3.60 -6.41 4.17
N ASP A 77 4.58 -6.86 4.95
CA ASP A 77 5.65 -6.00 5.48
C ASP A 77 6.40 -5.29 4.36
N ALA A 78 6.74 -6.01 3.29
CA ALA A 78 7.42 -5.42 2.12
C ALA A 78 6.55 -4.33 1.45
N ALA A 79 5.26 -4.60 1.29
CA ALA A 79 4.31 -3.63 0.73
C ALA A 79 4.13 -2.40 1.64
N ASP A 80 3.99 -2.61 2.95
CA ASP A 80 3.80 -1.57 3.95
C ASP A 80 5.02 -0.64 4.05
N HIS A 81 6.24 -1.20 4.10
CA HIS A 81 7.47 -0.40 4.09
C HIS A 81 7.64 0.40 2.80
N SER A 82 7.30 -0.19 1.64
CA SER A 82 7.32 0.52 0.35
C SER A 82 6.35 1.70 0.34
N ALA A 83 5.12 1.49 0.80
CA ALA A 83 4.10 2.53 0.93
C ALA A 83 4.52 3.62 1.93
N ALA A 84 5.12 3.25 3.07
CA ALA A 84 5.60 4.20 4.07
C ALA A 84 6.74 5.08 3.52
N ALA A 85 7.68 4.48 2.80
CA ALA A 85 8.74 5.22 2.11
C ALA A 85 8.19 6.16 1.04
N GLN A 86 7.15 5.76 0.32
CA GLN A 86 6.46 6.63 -0.64
C GLN A 86 5.77 7.80 0.06
N ALA A 87 5.03 7.55 1.15
CA ALA A 87 4.35 8.59 1.92
C ALA A 87 5.35 9.62 2.48
N LYS A 88 6.46 9.16 3.07
CA LYS A 88 7.56 10.02 3.54
C LYS A 88 8.13 10.88 2.41
N ARG A 89 8.40 10.30 1.23
CA ARG A 89 8.88 11.05 0.05
C ARG A 89 7.88 12.10 -0.43
N ARG A 90 6.58 11.79 -0.45
CA ARG A 90 5.54 12.75 -0.84
C ARG A 90 5.45 13.91 0.16
N LYS A 91 5.48 13.63 1.47
CA LYS A 91 5.51 14.64 2.53
C LYS A 91 6.74 15.54 2.39
N ALA A 92 7.93 14.95 2.23
CA ALA A 92 9.17 15.69 2.01
C ALA A 92 9.07 16.61 0.77
N HIS A 93 8.57 16.10 -0.36
CA HIS A 93 8.37 16.90 -1.57
C HIS A 93 7.38 18.05 -1.36
N HIS A 94 6.26 17.82 -0.68
CA HIS A 94 5.26 18.86 -0.40
C HIS A 94 5.80 19.95 0.53
N LEU A 95 6.65 19.58 1.48
CA LEU A 95 7.36 20.51 2.37
C LEU A 95 8.57 21.20 1.70
N GLY A 96 8.87 20.88 0.44
CA GLY A 96 10.02 21.45 -0.28
C GLY A 96 11.37 20.91 0.20
N ILE A 97 11.39 19.83 0.98
CA ILE A 97 12.62 19.16 1.40
C ILE A 97 13.24 18.49 0.17
N LYS A 98 14.35 19.06 -0.29
CA LYS A 98 15.11 18.54 -1.44
C LYS A 98 16.19 17.60 -0.95
N ASP A 99 16.34 16.47 -1.64
CA ASP A 99 17.52 15.62 -1.50
C ASP A 99 18.70 16.34 -2.17
N PRO A 100 19.76 16.73 -1.42
CA PRO A 100 20.91 17.45 -1.97
C PRO A 100 21.68 16.65 -3.02
N ASN A 101 21.57 15.32 -3.00
CA ASN A 101 22.25 14.43 -3.93
C ASN A 101 21.41 14.08 -5.17
N ARG A 102 20.17 14.57 -5.26
CA ARG A 102 19.28 14.23 -6.37
C ARG A 102 19.70 14.95 -7.65
N LYS A 103 20.36 14.20 -8.54
CA LYS A 103 20.69 14.67 -9.89
C LYS A 103 19.40 14.90 -10.69
N ARG A 104 19.33 16.05 -11.38
CA ARG A 104 18.22 16.34 -12.31
C ARG A 104 18.40 15.49 -13.55
N ILE A 105 17.47 14.56 -13.81
CA ILE A 105 17.47 13.79 -15.05
C ILE A 105 17.07 14.76 -16.18
N PRO A 106 17.86 14.89 -17.26
CA PRO A 106 17.50 15.72 -18.40
C PRO A 106 16.17 15.23 -18.99
N GLN A 107 15.26 16.16 -19.28
CA GLN A 107 14.05 15.80 -20.02
C GLN A 107 14.38 15.72 -21.50
N PRO A 108 13.93 14.68 -22.22
CA PRO A 108 14.05 14.65 -23.66
C PRO A 108 13.28 15.84 -24.26
N PRO A 109 13.71 16.36 -25.43
CA PRO A 109 13.01 17.45 -26.09
C PRO A 109 11.54 17.06 -26.34
N ARG A 110 10.65 18.05 -26.24
CA ARG A 110 9.22 17.86 -26.47
C ARG A 110 9.02 17.24 -27.86
N ALA A 111 8.33 16.10 -27.92
CA ALA A 111 8.01 15.47 -29.19
C ALA A 111 7.21 16.43 -30.10
N PRO A 112 7.43 16.38 -31.43
CA PRO A 112 6.67 17.19 -32.37
C PRO A 112 5.17 16.85 -32.26
N LYS A 113 4.32 17.87 -32.52
CA LYS A 113 2.87 17.70 -32.52
C LYS A 113 2.52 16.68 -33.61
N ARG A 114 1.92 15.54 -33.23
CA ARG A 114 1.42 14.58 -34.21
C ARG A 114 0.40 15.26 -35.09
N GLU A 115 0.60 15.19 -36.40
CA GLU A 115 -0.41 15.62 -37.36
C GLU A 115 -1.71 14.85 -37.09
N GLY A 116 -2.84 15.57 -37.11
CA GLY A 116 -4.14 14.96 -36.84
C GLY A 116 -4.41 13.83 -37.82
N LYS A 117 -5.00 12.72 -37.34
CA LYS A 117 -5.46 11.66 -38.23
C LYS A 117 -6.44 12.26 -39.23
N LYS A 118 -6.20 12.07 -40.52
CA LYS A 118 -7.19 12.39 -41.55
C LYS A 118 -8.47 11.59 -41.24
N PRO A 119 -9.67 12.20 -41.33
CA PRO A 119 -10.90 11.47 -41.06
C PRO A 119 -11.00 10.29 -42.03
N LEU A 120 -11.43 9.14 -41.50
CA LEU A 120 -11.70 7.97 -42.33
C LEU A 120 -12.79 8.33 -43.34
N PRO A 121 -12.68 7.86 -44.60
CA PRO A 121 -13.75 8.05 -45.57
C PRO A 121 -15.05 7.43 -45.01
N PRO A 122 -16.22 8.02 -45.32
CA PRO A 122 -17.49 7.50 -44.86
C PRO A 122 -17.67 6.07 -45.38
N ARG A 123 -18.04 5.16 -44.48
CA ARG A 123 -18.29 3.76 -44.82
C ARG A 123 -19.51 3.69 -45.75
N PRO A 124 -19.41 3.11 -46.96
CA PRO A 124 -20.57 2.97 -47.83
C PRO A 124 -21.58 2.02 -47.19
N LEU A 125 -22.85 2.45 -47.15
CA LEU A 125 -23.95 1.68 -46.54
C LEU A 125 -24.42 0.51 -47.42
N PHE A 126 -24.14 0.55 -48.73
CA PHE A 126 -24.54 -0.49 -49.69
C PHE A 126 -23.44 -0.72 -50.73
N GLN A 127 -23.17 -1.99 -51.04
CA GLN A 127 -22.37 -2.36 -52.21
C GLN A 127 -23.29 -2.36 -53.43
N LYS A 128 -22.90 -1.67 -54.51
CA LYS A 128 -23.63 -1.73 -55.78
C LYS A 128 -23.57 -3.18 -56.27
N ALA A 129 -24.72 -3.83 -56.37
CA ALA A 129 -24.85 -5.13 -57.02
C ALA A 129 -24.53 -4.95 -58.51
N SER A 130 -23.61 -5.77 -59.01
CA SER A 130 -23.35 -5.95 -60.45
C SER A 130 -24.18 -7.08 -61.00
#